data_AF-A0A2D2AP55-F1
#
_entry.id   AF-A0A2D2AP55-F1
#
_cell.length_a   1.000
_cell.length_b   1.000
_cell.length_c   1.000
_cell.angle_alpha   90.00
_cell.angle_beta   90.00
_cell.angle_gamma   90.00
#
_symmetry.space_group_name_H-M   'P 1'
#
loop_
_entity.id
_entity.type
_entity.pdbx_description
1 polymer ?
#
loop_
_entity_poly.entity_id
_entity_poly.type
_entity_poly.pdbx_seq_one_letter_code
_entity_poly.pdbx_strand_id
1 'polypeptide(L)'
;MAANSGAWIGIADEVKSIFRVKWIDDSNPERGFDYVYLSEEDYGRISSSVIAHKTQLDSGEIRWVIDSVVGKEDGLGVENLHGSAAIASAYSRAYEETFTLTFVTGRTVGIGAYLARLGIRCIQREDQPIILTGYSALNKLLGREVYSSHMQLGGPKIMATNGIDHLTVPDDLAGVSHILRWLSYVPAKHWWTSSYYKTFGSNRQTLLHTFPENTM
;
A
#
# COMPACT_ATOMS: atom_id res chain seq x y z
N MET A 1 9.43 -6.26 -9.67
CA MET A 1 8.44 -5.74 -10.63
C MET A 1 7.19 -5.33 -9.86
N ALA A 2 6.57 -4.20 -10.20
CA ALA A 2 5.43 -3.62 -9.49
C ALA A 2 4.22 -3.50 -10.40
N ALA A 3 3.15 -4.20 -10.02
CA ALA A 3 1.79 -4.07 -10.51
C ALA A 3 0.87 -4.48 -9.35
N ASN A 4 0.26 -3.51 -8.68
CA ASN A 4 -0.49 -3.74 -7.44
C ASN A 4 -1.54 -2.66 -7.20
N SER A 5 -2.41 -2.91 -6.22
CA SER A 5 -3.45 -1.96 -5.79
C SER A 5 -3.27 -1.50 -4.33
N GLY A 6 -2.06 -1.65 -3.77
CA GLY A 6 -1.75 -1.31 -2.37
C GLY A 6 -2.10 -2.42 -1.38
N ALA A 7 -2.26 -2.05 -0.12
CA ALA A 7 -2.70 -2.97 0.93
C ALA A 7 -4.15 -3.40 0.67
N TRP A 8 -4.46 -4.66 1.00
CA TRP A 8 -5.83 -5.16 0.91
C TRP A 8 -6.72 -4.43 1.92
N ILE A 9 -7.97 -4.18 1.53
CA ILE A 9 -9.00 -3.57 2.38
C ILE A 9 -10.19 -4.51 2.36
N GLY A 10 -10.65 -4.92 3.54
CA GLY A 10 -11.77 -5.83 3.69
C GLY A 10 -12.80 -5.31 4.68
N ILE A 11 -13.97 -5.95 4.69
CA ILE A 11 -15.04 -5.72 5.65
C ILE A 11 -15.47 -7.09 6.17
N ALA A 12 -15.84 -7.17 7.45
CA ALA A 12 -16.40 -8.38 8.05
C ALA A 12 -17.83 -8.65 7.53
N ASP A 13 -17.95 -9.42 6.44
CA ASP A 13 -19.23 -9.70 5.79
C ASP A 13 -20.21 -10.47 6.68
N GLU A 14 -19.71 -11.31 7.59
CA GLU A 14 -20.52 -12.00 8.60
C GLU A 14 -21.19 -11.04 9.59
N VAL A 15 -20.56 -9.90 9.88
CA VAL A 15 -21.14 -8.86 10.75
C VAL A 15 -22.08 -7.98 9.92
N LYS A 16 -21.63 -7.55 8.75
CA LYS A 16 -22.38 -6.68 7.83
C LYS A 16 -23.75 -7.25 7.45
N SER A 17 -23.85 -8.57 7.32
CA SER A 17 -25.09 -9.23 6.89
C SER A 17 -26.16 -9.34 7.97
N ILE A 18 -25.82 -9.15 9.26
CA ILE A 18 -26.74 -9.45 10.36
C ILE A 18 -26.86 -8.33 11.42
N PHE A 19 -25.99 -7.33 11.41
CA PHE A 19 -26.11 -6.22 12.37
C PHE A 19 -27.44 -5.49 12.20
N ARG A 20 -27.96 -5.00 13.32
CA ARG A 20 -29.18 -4.21 13.40
C ARG A 20 -28.83 -2.80 13.85
N VAL A 21 -29.69 -1.85 13.52
CA VAL A 21 -29.52 -0.44 13.88
C VAL A 21 -30.63 -0.07 14.85
N LYS A 22 -30.28 0.54 15.99
CA LYS A 22 -31.26 1.21 16.83
C LYS A 22 -31.44 2.64 16.31
N TRP A 23 -32.49 2.85 15.53
CA TRP A 23 -32.87 4.19 15.06
C TRP A 23 -33.41 5.04 16.21
N ILE A 24 -33.19 6.36 16.13
CA ILE A 24 -33.85 7.31 17.04
C ILE A 24 -35.37 7.24 16.86
N ASP A 25 -35.81 7.08 15.61
CA ASP A 25 -37.20 6.92 15.20
C ASP A 25 -37.27 5.86 14.09
N ASP A 26 -37.85 4.70 14.39
CA ASP A 26 -37.93 3.57 13.45
C ASP A 26 -38.79 3.90 12.20
N SER A 27 -39.64 4.92 12.26
CA SER A 27 -40.44 5.38 11.11
C SER A 27 -39.69 6.41 10.25
N ASN A 28 -38.65 7.06 10.80
CA ASN A 28 -37.92 8.16 10.17
C ASN A 28 -36.38 7.99 10.34
N PRO A 29 -35.74 7.02 9.64
CA PRO A 29 -34.32 6.70 9.82
C PRO A 29 -33.35 7.86 9.56
N GLU A 30 -33.75 8.84 8.76
CA GLU A 30 -32.98 10.06 8.48
C GLU A 30 -32.73 10.93 9.71
N ARG A 31 -33.48 10.71 10.80
CA ARG A 31 -33.25 11.37 12.09
C ARG A 31 -31.99 10.86 12.79
N GLY A 32 -31.40 9.77 12.31
CA GLY A 32 -30.17 9.17 12.83
C GLY A 32 -30.43 7.92 13.67
N PHE A 33 -29.35 7.41 14.24
CA PHE A 33 -29.33 6.19 15.04
C PHE A 33 -28.52 6.38 16.32
N ASP A 34 -28.82 5.57 17.33
CA ASP A 34 -28.10 5.57 18.61
C ASP A 34 -26.90 4.62 18.56
N TYR A 35 -27.12 3.37 18.14
CA TYR A 35 -26.08 2.33 18.09
C TYR A 35 -26.42 1.21 17.11
N VAL A 36 -25.41 0.39 16.81
CA VAL A 36 -25.56 -0.88 16.08
C VAL A 36 -25.44 -2.05 17.05
N TYR A 37 -26.22 -3.11 16.83
CA TYR A 37 -26.31 -4.23 17.75
C TYR A 37 -26.60 -5.56 17.07
N LEU A 38 -26.41 -6.64 17.80
CA LEU A 38 -26.79 -8.00 17.44
C LEU A 38 -27.89 -8.50 18.38
N SER A 39 -28.75 -9.40 17.89
CA SER A 39 -29.64 -10.17 18.76
C SER A 39 -28.83 -11.15 19.62
N GLU A 40 -29.42 -11.69 20.69
CA GLU A 40 -28.76 -12.71 21.51
C GLU A 40 -28.37 -13.96 20.70
N GLU A 41 -29.22 -14.38 19.76
CA GLU A 41 -28.94 -15.49 18.85
C GLU A 41 -27.80 -15.17 17.88
N ASP A 42 -27.84 -14.00 17.23
CA ASP A 42 -26.83 -13.59 16.25
C ASP A 42 -25.46 -13.40 16.92
N TYR A 43 -25.43 -12.81 18.12
CA TYR A 43 -24.19 -12.71 18.90
C TYR A 43 -23.63 -14.08 19.25
N GLY A 44 -24.48 -15.04 19.63
CA GLY A 44 -24.04 -16.43 19.87
C GLY A 44 -23.34 -17.06 18.66
N ARG A 45 -23.71 -16.67 17.44
CA ARG A 45 -23.13 -17.20 16.19
C ARG A 45 -21.79 -16.55 15.81
N ILE A 46 -21.60 -15.26 16.07
CA ILE A 46 -20.43 -14.49 15.60
C ILE A 46 -19.67 -13.75 16.71
N SER A 47 -19.83 -14.17 17.97
CA SER A 47 -19.21 -13.49 19.12
C SER A 47 -17.70 -13.33 19.03
N SER A 48 -16.99 -14.19 18.29
CA SER A 48 -15.54 -14.05 18.06
C SER A 48 -15.17 -12.95 17.05
N SER A 49 -16.12 -12.49 16.23
CA SER A 49 -15.90 -11.49 15.18
C SER A 49 -16.15 -10.06 15.67
N VAL A 50 -16.65 -9.88 16.89
CA VAL A 50 -17.00 -8.58 17.47
C VAL A 50 -16.61 -8.49 18.93
N ILE A 51 -16.34 -7.28 19.39
CA ILE A 51 -16.33 -6.93 20.81
C ILE A 51 -17.65 -6.20 21.05
N ALA A 52 -18.47 -6.72 21.96
CA ALA A 52 -19.81 -6.21 22.23
C ALA A 52 -20.19 -6.38 23.70
N HIS A 53 -21.08 -5.52 24.19
CA HIS A 53 -21.64 -5.61 25.54
C HIS A 53 -23.16 -5.84 25.53
N LYS A 54 -23.63 -6.61 26.51
CA LYS A 54 -25.05 -6.94 26.67
C LYS A 54 -25.80 -5.76 27.28
N THR A 55 -26.91 -5.39 26.63
CA THR A 55 -27.88 -4.40 27.09
C THR A 55 -29.26 -5.04 27.09
N GLN A 56 -30.01 -4.84 28.17
CA GLN A 56 -31.40 -5.27 28.25
C GLN A 56 -32.30 -4.04 28.31
N LEU A 57 -33.31 -4.01 27.45
CA LEU A 57 -34.30 -2.94 27.44
C LEU A 57 -35.42 -3.20 28.45
N ASP A 58 -36.15 -2.15 28.80
CA ASP A 58 -37.35 -2.23 29.64
C ASP A 58 -38.43 -3.14 29.05
N SER A 59 -38.42 -3.33 27.72
CA SER A 59 -39.29 -4.29 27.01
C SER A 59 -38.92 -5.76 27.25
N GLY A 60 -37.79 -6.02 27.90
CA GLY A 60 -37.22 -7.36 28.07
C GLY A 60 -36.34 -7.82 26.90
N GLU A 61 -36.25 -7.06 25.81
CA GLU A 61 -35.38 -7.38 24.67
C GLU A 61 -33.90 -7.30 25.07
N ILE A 62 -33.14 -8.35 24.73
CA ILE A 62 -31.69 -8.39 24.90
C ILE A 62 -31.01 -7.99 23.60
N ARG A 63 -30.07 -7.06 23.70
CA ARG A 63 -29.24 -6.55 22.61
C ARG A 63 -27.78 -6.65 22.97
N TRP A 64 -26.96 -7.07 22.02
CA TRP A 64 -25.50 -7.01 22.12
C TRP A 64 -25.01 -5.84 21.31
N VAL A 65 -24.73 -4.72 21.97
CA VAL A 65 -24.27 -3.48 21.33
C VAL A 65 -22.82 -3.68 20.88
N ILE A 66 -22.54 -3.45 19.60
CA ILE A 66 -21.22 -3.68 19.02
C ILE A 66 -20.33 -2.47 19.33
N ASP A 67 -19.26 -2.70 20.09
CA ASP A 67 -18.24 -1.69 20.41
C ASP A 67 -17.11 -1.68 19.38
N SER A 68 -16.74 -2.86 18.85
CA SER A 68 -15.71 -3.00 17.84
C SER A 68 -15.95 -4.23 16.96
N VAL A 69 -15.54 -4.13 15.70
CA VAL A 69 -15.58 -5.24 14.74
C VAL A 69 -14.16 -5.71 14.51
N VAL A 70 -13.92 -6.99 14.76
CA VAL A 70 -12.62 -7.65 14.54
C VAL A 70 -12.65 -8.40 13.21
N GLY A 71 -13.74 -9.12 12.94
CA GLY A 71 -13.89 -9.97 11.77
C GLY A 71 -13.32 -11.38 11.97
N LYS A 72 -13.88 -12.35 11.25
CA LYS A 72 -13.39 -13.75 11.26
C LYS A 72 -12.18 -13.98 10.36
N GLU A 73 -12.03 -13.17 9.32
CA GLU A 73 -10.98 -13.28 8.29
C GLU A 73 -9.81 -12.38 8.66
N ASP A 74 -8.59 -12.86 8.39
CA ASP A 74 -7.38 -12.04 8.52
C ASP A 74 -7.20 -11.14 7.29
N GLY A 75 -6.51 -10.02 7.47
CA GLY A 75 -6.18 -9.12 6.38
C GLY A 75 -7.33 -8.22 5.94
N LEU A 76 -8.20 -7.79 6.85
CA LEU A 76 -9.26 -6.82 6.61
C LEU A 76 -8.78 -5.37 6.85
N GLY A 77 -7.82 -5.16 7.75
CA GLY A 77 -7.45 -3.83 8.23
C GLY A 77 -5.98 -3.64 8.61
N VAL A 78 -5.73 -3.33 9.89
CA VAL A 78 -4.45 -2.82 10.42
C VAL A 78 -3.30 -3.81 10.30
N GLU A 79 -3.59 -5.10 10.30
CA GLU A 79 -2.67 -6.21 10.04
C GLU A 79 -2.01 -6.09 8.64
N ASN A 80 -2.74 -5.60 7.63
CA ASN A 80 -2.15 -5.35 6.30
C ASN A 80 -1.22 -4.13 6.32
N LEU A 81 -1.48 -3.14 7.19
CA LEU A 81 -0.56 -2.02 7.39
C LEU A 81 0.71 -2.49 8.11
N HIS A 82 0.58 -3.40 9.07
CA HIS A 82 1.73 -4.04 9.70
C HIS A 82 2.58 -4.81 8.67
N GLY A 83 1.94 -5.64 7.84
CA GLY A 83 2.62 -6.35 6.74
C GLY A 83 3.29 -5.38 5.75
N SER A 84 2.62 -4.28 5.41
CA SER A 84 3.16 -3.22 4.56
C SER A 84 4.40 -2.56 5.17
N ALA A 85 4.37 -2.25 6.48
CA ALA A 85 5.51 -1.69 7.18
C ALA A 85 6.70 -2.67 7.25
N ALA A 86 6.42 -3.96 7.44
CA ALA A 86 7.45 -4.99 7.47
C ALA A 86 8.21 -5.07 6.13
N ILE A 87 7.49 -5.07 4.99
CA ILE A 87 8.14 -5.13 3.67
C ILE A 87 8.85 -3.82 3.32
N ALA A 88 8.32 -2.65 3.70
CA ALA A 88 9.03 -1.38 3.54
C ALA A 88 10.36 -1.38 4.31
N SER A 89 10.32 -1.82 5.57
CA SER A 89 11.51 -1.89 6.42
C SER A 89 12.54 -2.88 5.86
N ALA A 90 12.09 -4.04 5.38
CA ALA A 90 12.97 -5.01 4.75
C ALA A 90 13.60 -4.47 3.46
N TYR A 91 12.83 -3.80 2.62
CA TYR A 91 13.32 -3.27 1.35
C TYR A 91 14.28 -2.09 1.55
N SER A 92 14.03 -1.24 2.56
CA SER A 92 14.96 -0.17 2.96
C SER A 92 16.31 -0.73 3.40
N ARG A 93 16.34 -1.81 4.18
CA ARG A 93 17.61 -2.48 4.55
C ARG A 93 18.28 -3.12 3.35
N ALA A 94 17.50 -3.77 2.48
CA ALA A 94 18.02 -4.41 1.27
C ALA A 94 18.74 -3.40 0.36
N TYR A 95 18.26 -2.16 0.28
CA TYR A 95 18.94 -1.11 -0.48
C TYR A 95 20.37 -0.83 0.02
N GLU A 96 20.62 -0.89 1.34
CA GLU A 96 21.95 -0.66 1.90
C GLU A 96 22.91 -1.85 1.69
N GLU A 97 22.36 -3.05 1.55
CA GLU A 97 23.13 -4.30 1.54
C GLU A 97 23.31 -4.89 0.13
N THR A 98 22.40 -4.60 -0.80
CA THR A 98 22.38 -5.20 -2.14
C THR A 98 21.86 -4.25 -3.22
N PHE A 99 22.00 -4.67 -4.47
CA PHE A 99 21.39 -3.97 -5.59
C PHE A 99 19.87 -4.16 -5.56
N THR A 100 19.16 -3.07 -5.32
CA THR A 100 17.70 -2.98 -5.47
C THR A 100 17.34 -2.26 -6.76
N LEU A 101 16.26 -2.72 -7.40
CA LEU A 101 15.63 -2.06 -8.53
C LEU A 101 14.13 -2.36 -8.52
N THR A 102 13.31 -1.34 -8.76
CA THR A 102 11.88 -1.48 -9.02
C THR A 102 11.59 -1.19 -10.49
N PHE A 103 10.82 -2.07 -11.12
CA PHE A 103 10.25 -1.84 -12.44
C PHE A 103 8.73 -1.80 -12.34
N VAL A 104 8.13 -0.64 -12.64
CA VAL A 104 6.69 -0.38 -12.61
C VAL A 104 6.11 -0.76 -13.97
N THR A 105 5.64 -2.01 -14.04
CA THR A 105 5.05 -2.64 -15.23
C THR A 105 3.52 -2.52 -15.24
N GLY A 106 2.90 -2.22 -14.11
CA GLY A 106 1.49 -1.86 -14.02
C GLY A 106 1.31 -0.71 -13.04
N ARG A 107 0.08 -0.23 -12.88
CA ARG A 107 -0.25 0.70 -11.79
C ARG A 107 0.31 0.17 -10.47
N THR A 108 0.95 1.05 -9.70
CA THR A 108 1.36 0.75 -8.33
C THR A 108 0.79 1.79 -7.36
N VAL A 109 0.23 1.30 -6.25
CA VAL A 109 -0.56 2.10 -5.31
C VAL A 109 -0.05 1.92 -3.88
N GLY A 110 -0.09 2.98 -3.08
CA GLY A 110 0.14 2.92 -1.63
C GLY A 110 1.52 2.37 -1.29
N ILE A 111 1.57 1.25 -0.56
CA ILE A 111 2.84 0.61 -0.21
C ILE A 111 3.71 0.27 -1.43
N GLY A 112 3.11 -0.08 -2.57
CA GLY A 112 3.86 -0.34 -3.80
C GLY A 112 4.60 0.90 -4.32
N ALA A 113 4.00 2.08 -4.20
CA ALA A 113 4.64 3.35 -4.54
C ALA A 113 5.79 3.68 -3.57
N TYR A 114 5.64 3.40 -2.28
CA TYR A 114 6.74 3.52 -1.33
C TYR A 114 7.88 2.57 -1.64
N LEU A 115 7.61 1.32 -2.03
CA LEU A 115 8.67 0.38 -2.42
C LEU A 115 9.42 0.87 -3.67
N ALA A 116 8.71 1.43 -4.66
CA ALA A 116 9.36 2.05 -5.82
C ALA A 116 10.37 3.13 -5.40
N ARG A 117 10.04 3.94 -4.39
CA ARG A 117 10.95 4.94 -3.82
C ARG A 117 12.07 4.31 -2.97
N LEU A 118 11.75 3.39 -2.06
CA LEU A 118 12.73 2.82 -1.12
C LEU A 118 13.82 2.01 -1.82
N GLY A 119 13.52 1.45 -3.00
CA GLY A 119 14.52 0.77 -3.83
C GLY A 119 15.50 1.72 -4.53
N ILE A 120 15.23 3.04 -4.48
CA ILE A 120 15.93 4.16 -5.13
C ILE A 120 15.92 4.08 -6.65
N ARG A 121 16.39 2.98 -7.22
CA ARG A 121 16.44 2.69 -8.65
C ARG A 121 15.06 2.28 -9.16
N CYS A 122 14.43 3.14 -9.96
CA CYS A 122 13.10 2.88 -10.51
C CYS A 122 13.07 3.05 -12.03
N ILE A 123 12.48 2.06 -12.72
CA ILE A 123 12.10 2.11 -14.13
C ILE A 123 10.57 2.15 -14.18
N GLN A 124 10.01 3.07 -14.97
CA GLN A 124 8.55 3.23 -15.10
C GLN A 124 8.12 3.02 -16.55
N ARG A 125 7.06 2.24 -16.78
CA ARG A 125 6.41 2.18 -18.09
C ARG A 125 5.59 3.46 -18.33
N GLU A 126 5.68 4.03 -19.53
CA GLU A 126 5.15 5.36 -19.85
C GLU A 126 3.65 5.54 -19.59
N ASP A 127 2.89 4.46 -19.67
CA ASP A 127 1.44 4.44 -19.51
C ASP A 127 0.99 3.94 -18.11
N GLN A 128 1.91 3.77 -17.15
CA GLN A 128 1.62 3.24 -15.82
C GLN A 128 1.93 4.24 -14.70
N PRO A 129 0.99 4.47 -13.76
CA PRO A 129 1.19 5.46 -12.70
C PRO A 129 1.76 4.85 -11.41
N ILE A 130 2.55 5.66 -10.68
CA ILE A 130 2.98 5.45 -9.30
C ILE A 130 2.20 6.42 -8.40
N ILE A 131 1.29 5.93 -7.54
CA ILE A 131 0.40 6.82 -6.76
C ILE A 131 0.23 6.34 -5.32
N LEU A 132 -0.10 7.26 -4.41
CA LEU A 132 -0.53 6.89 -3.05
C LEU A 132 -2.06 6.72 -2.99
N THR A 133 -2.80 7.59 -3.67
CA THR A 133 -4.26 7.63 -3.65
C THR A 133 -4.80 7.82 -5.06
N GLY A 134 -5.89 7.12 -5.40
CA GLY A 134 -6.54 7.25 -6.70
C GLY A 134 -7.15 8.63 -6.93
N TYR A 135 -7.17 9.09 -8.18
CA TYR A 135 -7.64 10.44 -8.51
C TYR A 135 -9.12 10.65 -8.16
N SER A 136 -9.95 9.61 -8.30
CA SER A 136 -11.38 9.66 -7.98
C SER A 136 -11.62 9.83 -6.47
N ALA A 137 -10.82 9.17 -5.63
CA ALA A 137 -10.88 9.34 -4.18
C ALA A 137 -10.48 10.77 -3.77
N LEU A 138 -9.47 11.36 -4.42
CA LEU A 138 -9.08 12.75 -4.20
C LEU A 138 -10.18 13.73 -4.63
N ASN A 139 -10.80 13.53 -5.79
CA ASN A 139 -11.93 14.37 -6.23
C ASN A 139 -13.11 14.28 -5.25
N LYS A 140 -13.43 13.08 -4.76
CA LYS A 140 -14.48 12.88 -3.75
C LYS A 140 -14.16 13.62 -2.45
N LEU A 141 -12.90 13.57 -1.99
CA LEU A 141 -12.43 14.31 -0.82
C LEU A 141 -12.52 15.82 -1.02
N LEU A 142 -12.22 16.32 -2.22
CA LEU A 142 -12.24 17.74 -2.55
C LEU A 142 -13.63 18.28 -2.91
N GLY A 143 -14.62 17.41 -3.09
CA GLY A 143 -15.98 17.77 -3.48
C GLY A 143 -16.13 18.31 -4.91
N ARG A 144 -15.11 18.15 -5.76
CA ARG A 144 -15.09 18.63 -7.15
C ARG A 144 -14.10 17.85 -8.01
N GLU A 145 -14.30 17.88 -9.33
CA GLU A 145 -13.42 17.22 -10.29
C GLU A 145 -12.16 18.05 -10.55
N VAL A 146 -11.08 17.77 -9.81
CA VAL A 146 -9.78 18.44 -9.97
C VAL A 146 -8.88 17.65 -10.92
N TYR A 147 -8.88 16.33 -10.80
CA TYR A 147 -8.04 15.43 -11.59
C TYR A 147 -8.89 14.57 -12.52
N SER A 148 -8.36 14.25 -13.70
CA SER A 148 -9.03 13.42 -14.71
C SER A 148 -8.37 12.06 -14.92
N SER A 149 -7.14 11.85 -14.44
CA SER A 149 -6.45 10.57 -14.57
C SER A 149 -5.38 10.34 -13.50
N HIS A 150 -5.04 9.08 -13.27
CA HIS A 150 -3.90 8.71 -12.42
C HIS A 150 -2.56 9.21 -12.97
N MET A 151 -2.44 9.36 -14.30
CA MET A 151 -1.19 9.83 -14.93
C MET A 151 -0.86 11.29 -14.61
N GLN A 152 -1.87 12.12 -14.30
CA GLN A 152 -1.64 13.49 -13.82
C GLN A 152 -0.99 13.53 -12.43
N LEU A 153 -1.14 12.46 -11.64
CA LEU A 153 -0.63 12.38 -10.27
C LEU A 153 0.70 11.62 -10.20
N GLY A 154 0.84 10.58 -11.03
CA GLY A 154 1.90 9.59 -10.88
C GLY A 154 2.51 9.09 -12.18
N GLY A 155 2.24 9.73 -13.31
CA GLY A 155 2.88 9.39 -14.58
C GLY A 155 4.32 9.92 -14.70
N PRO A 156 5.01 9.58 -15.80
CA PRO A 156 6.39 10.01 -16.05
C PRO A 156 6.61 11.53 -15.97
N LYS A 157 5.64 12.32 -16.42
CA LYS A 157 5.71 13.79 -16.35
C LYS A 157 5.87 14.34 -14.92
N ILE A 158 5.49 13.54 -13.93
CA ILE A 158 5.67 13.85 -12.51
C ILE A 158 6.90 13.12 -11.97
N MET A 159 6.94 11.78 -12.14
CA MET A 159 7.88 10.92 -11.44
C MET A 159 9.29 10.90 -12.04
N ALA A 160 9.43 11.07 -13.36
CA ALA A 160 10.75 11.29 -13.96
C ALA A 160 11.26 12.71 -13.65
N THR A 161 10.36 13.71 -13.69
CA THR A 161 10.71 15.11 -13.41
C THR A 161 11.20 15.34 -11.98
N ASN A 162 10.66 14.61 -11.00
CA ASN A 162 11.06 14.73 -9.60
C ASN A 162 12.16 13.74 -9.16
N GLY A 163 12.70 12.94 -10.10
CA GLY A 163 13.81 12.02 -9.83
C GLY A 163 13.45 10.75 -9.06
N ILE A 164 12.15 10.42 -8.95
CA ILE A 164 11.73 9.10 -8.47
C ILE A 164 12.06 8.05 -9.53
N ASP A 165 11.66 8.31 -10.77
CA ASP A 165 11.91 7.43 -11.90
C ASP A 165 13.18 7.84 -12.62
N HIS A 166 14.08 6.87 -12.74
CA HIS A 166 15.40 7.05 -13.34
C HIS A 166 15.37 6.73 -14.84
N LEU A 167 14.39 5.95 -15.29
CA LEU A 167 14.20 5.62 -16.68
C LEU A 167 12.72 5.37 -16.98
N THR A 168 12.25 5.91 -18.10
CA THR A 168 10.93 5.63 -18.66
C THR A 168 11.05 4.71 -19.86
N VAL A 169 10.15 3.74 -20.00
CA VAL A 169 10.15 2.77 -21.10
C VAL A 169 8.78 2.65 -21.76
N PRO A 170 8.70 2.38 -23.07
CA PRO A 170 7.43 2.28 -23.78
C PRO A 170 6.66 0.99 -23.44
N ASP A 171 7.36 -0.09 -23.11
CA ASP A 171 6.78 -1.41 -22.88
C ASP A 171 7.60 -2.27 -21.91
N ASP A 172 7.05 -3.43 -21.54
CA ASP A 172 7.68 -4.36 -20.60
C ASP A 172 8.98 -4.99 -21.13
N LEU A 173 9.07 -5.22 -22.45
CA LEU A 173 10.25 -5.82 -23.06
C LEU A 173 11.44 -4.83 -23.00
N ALA A 174 11.20 -3.56 -23.29
CA ALA A 174 12.17 -2.49 -23.11
C ALA A 174 12.57 -2.35 -21.64
N GLY A 175 11.59 -2.43 -20.71
CA GLY A 175 11.83 -2.44 -19.27
C GLY A 175 12.79 -3.54 -18.84
N VAL A 176 12.51 -4.80 -19.19
CA VAL A 176 13.38 -5.94 -18.87
C VAL A 176 14.75 -5.81 -19.55
N SER A 177 14.81 -5.35 -20.80
CA SER A 177 16.07 -5.12 -21.51
C SER A 177 16.97 -4.13 -20.76
N HIS A 178 16.39 -3.05 -20.22
CA HIS A 178 17.10 -2.09 -19.41
C HIS A 178 17.51 -2.62 -18.03
N ILE A 179 16.70 -3.46 -17.40
CA ILE A 179 17.10 -4.16 -16.16
C ILE A 179 18.37 -4.98 -16.40
N LEU A 180 18.41 -5.79 -17.46
CA LEU A 180 19.58 -6.59 -17.80
C LEU A 180 20.79 -5.72 -18.12
N ARG A 181 20.58 -4.60 -18.83
CA ARG A 181 21.64 -3.62 -19.09
C ARG A 181 22.16 -2.98 -17.82
N TRP A 182 21.31 -2.65 -16.84
CA TRP A 182 21.79 -2.09 -15.57
C TRP A 182 22.57 -3.12 -14.76
N LEU A 183 22.06 -4.35 -14.71
CA LEU A 183 22.72 -5.46 -14.03
C LEU A 183 24.10 -5.79 -14.62
N SER A 184 24.36 -5.51 -15.90
CA SER A 184 25.69 -5.73 -16.50
C SER A 184 26.79 -4.83 -15.91
N TYR A 185 26.40 -3.72 -15.25
CA TYR A 185 27.31 -2.84 -14.50
C TYR A 185 27.37 -3.19 -13.00
N VAL A 186 26.58 -4.17 -12.54
CA VAL A 186 26.49 -4.55 -11.12
C VAL A 186 27.34 -5.79 -10.87
N PRO A 187 28.19 -5.81 -9.83
CA PRO A 187 28.93 -7.01 -9.45
C PRO A 187 28.01 -8.19 -9.14
N ALA A 188 28.35 -9.39 -9.63
CA ALA A 188 27.55 -10.59 -9.43
C ALA A 188 27.43 -11.05 -7.95
N LYS A 189 28.29 -10.54 -7.06
CA LYS A 189 28.26 -10.81 -5.62
C LYS A 189 28.42 -9.50 -4.85
N HIS A 190 28.01 -9.52 -3.58
CA HIS A 190 28.13 -8.37 -2.69
C HIS A 190 29.54 -7.75 -2.73
N TRP A 191 29.58 -6.42 -2.67
CA TRP A 191 30.79 -5.63 -2.85
C TRP A 191 31.90 -5.97 -1.84
N TRP A 192 31.58 -6.48 -0.65
CA TRP A 192 32.57 -6.95 0.34
C TRP A 192 33.16 -8.34 0.04
N THR A 193 32.55 -9.12 -0.86
CA THR A 193 33.10 -10.41 -1.34
C THR A 193 33.89 -10.28 -2.64
N SER A 194 33.84 -9.10 -3.26
CA SER A 194 34.55 -8.79 -4.49
C SER A 194 36.01 -8.45 -4.17
N SER A 195 36.95 -9.00 -4.94
CA SER A 195 38.41 -8.80 -4.77
C SER A 195 38.84 -7.31 -4.76
N TYR A 196 37.98 -6.41 -5.23
CA TYR A 196 38.17 -4.96 -5.25
C TYR A 196 38.19 -4.30 -3.86
N TYR A 197 37.55 -4.90 -2.84
CA TYR A 197 37.54 -4.34 -1.47
C TYR A 197 38.87 -4.54 -0.73
N LYS A 198 39.73 -5.46 -1.19
CA LYS A 198 41.08 -5.64 -0.62
C LYS A 198 42.05 -4.51 -0.98
N THR A 199 41.70 -3.68 -1.98
CA THR A 199 42.61 -2.65 -2.51
C THR A 199 42.31 -1.25 -1.98
N PHE A 200 41.06 -0.96 -1.60
CA PHE A 200 40.66 0.36 -1.08
C PHE A 200 40.08 0.20 0.33
N GLY A 201 40.92 0.47 1.33
CA GLY A 201 40.61 0.33 2.74
C GLY A 201 39.38 1.13 3.22
N SER A 202 38.94 0.75 4.42
CA SER A 202 37.74 1.07 5.22
C SER A 202 37.14 2.49 5.26
N ASN A 203 37.25 3.34 4.25
CA ASN A 203 36.63 4.68 4.26
C ASN A 203 35.27 4.68 3.53
N ARG A 204 34.20 4.56 4.34
CA ARG A 204 32.78 4.51 3.92
C ARG A 204 32.29 5.76 3.16
N GLN A 205 33.03 6.87 3.18
CA GLN A 205 32.61 8.12 2.52
C GLN A 205 32.90 8.17 1.01
N THR A 206 33.70 7.26 0.46
CA THR A 206 34.14 7.36 -0.94
C THR A 206 33.17 6.74 -1.96
N LEU A 207 32.16 5.99 -1.52
CA LEU A 207 31.39 5.08 -2.40
C LEU A 207 30.03 5.62 -2.87
N LEU A 208 29.58 6.78 -2.37
CA LEU A 208 28.39 7.46 -2.86
C LEU A 208 28.59 8.12 -4.25
N HIS A 209 29.84 8.28 -4.70
CA HIS A 209 30.19 8.97 -5.95
C HIS A 209 30.50 8.04 -7.14
N THR A 210 30.33 6.73 -7.01
CA THR A 210 30.73 5.75 -8.05
C THR A 210 29.66 5.43 -9.10
N PHE A 211 28.53 6.14 -9.10
CA PHE A 211 27.61 6.11 -10.24
C PHE A 211 27.81 7.40 -11.03
N PRO A 212 28.26 7.35 -12.29
CA PRO A 212 28.42 8.56 -13.08
C PRO A 212 27.05 9.23 -13.20
N GLU A 213 26.97 10.47 -12.72
CA GLU A 213 25.93 11.40 -13.15
C GLU A 213 25.96 11.44 -14.68
N ASN A 214 24.78 11.22 -15.28
CA ASN A 214 24.42 11.47 -16.67
C ASN A 214 25.53 12.06 -17.55
N THR A 215 26.07 11.23 -18.44
CA THR A 215 26.56 11.72 -19.73
C THR A 215 25.53 11.36 -20.80
N MET A 216 24.73 12.39 -21.12
CA MET A 216 23.87 12.65 -22.30
C MET A 216 23.11 11.49 -22.94
#